data_AF-A0A4R4YC89-F1
#
_entry.id   AF-A0A4R4YC89-F1
#
_cell.length_a   1.000
_cell.length_b   1.000
_cell.length_c   1.000
_cell.angle_alpha   90.00
_cell.angle_beta   90.00
_cell.angle_gamma   90.00
#
_symmetry.space_group_name_H-M   'P 1'
#
loop_
_entity.id
_entity.type
_entity.pdbx_description
1 polymer ?
#
loop_
_entity_poly.entity_id
_entity_poly.type
_entity_poly.pdbx_seq_one_letter_code
_entity_poly.pdbx_strand_id
1 'polypeptide(L)'
;MTEDTATRVDVVELGKAASVVSGIADECAGCAELAGAAPSAGDLPTGKWLQDLLAERRDEVAAHCARLERVFRELADRMAQFATDVQALDRHNGSAVKSLGDGLAEAFDGSVRGFSGMPGVHQA
;
A
#
# COMPACT_ATOMS: atom_id res chain seq x y z
N MET A 1 -31.81 -10.51 4.61
CA MET A 1 -30.97 -9.30 4.55
C MET A 1 -29.56 -9.76 4.28
N THR A 2 -29.12 -9.65 3.03
CA THR A 2 -27.73 -9.91 2.65
C THR A 2 -26.93 -8.72 3.13
N GLU A 3 -26.10 -8.90 4.15
CA GLU A 3 -25.08 -7.92 4.52
C GLU A 3 -24.23 -7.66 3.28
N ASP A 4 -24.37 -6.47 2.74
CA ASP A 4 -23.49 -5.93 1.72
C ASP A 4 -22.09 -5.92 2.32
N THR A 5 -21.28 -6.93 1.97
CA THR A 5 -19.88 -7.07 2.38
C THR A 5 -19.04 -6.10 1.55
N ALA A 6 -19.45 -4.83 1.53
CA ALA A 6 -18.70 -3.75 0.95
C ALA A 6 -17.40 -3.67 1.74
N THR A 7 -16.33 -4.24 1.18
CA THR A 7 -15.02 -4.27 1.78
C THR A 7 -14.51 -2.84 1.84
N ARG A 8 -14.67 -2.20 3.00
CA ARG A 8 -14.11 -0.89 3.28
C ARG A 8 -12.61 -1.05 3.46
N VAL A 9 -11.85 -0.69 2.43
CA VAL A 9 -10.39 -0.68 2.51
C VAL A 9 -9.98 0.56 3.29
N ASP A 10 -9.46 0.36 4.50
CA ASP A 10 -8.81 1.43 5.25
C ASP A 10 -7.41 1.68 4.68
N VAL A 11 -7.32 2.69 3.82
CA VAL A 11 -6.08 3.02 3.13
C VAL A 11 -4.98 3.51 4.10
N VAL A 12 -5.37 4.08 5.25
CA VAL A 12 -4.41 4.53 6.26
C VAL A 12 -3.77 3.33 6.93
N GLU A 13 -4.57 2.35 7.35
CA GLU A 13 -4.05 1.11 7.95
C GLU A 13 -3.22 0.30 6.96
N LEU A 14 -3.62 0.25 5.69
CA LEU A 14 -2.83 -0.38 4.63
C LEU A 14 -1.47 0.30 4.43
N GLY A 15 -1.42 1.63 4.46
CA GLY A 15 -0.18 2.40 4.40
C GLY A 15 0.74 2.15 5.59
N LYS A 16 0.17 2.06 6.81
CA LYS A 16 0.93 1.67 8.02
C LYS A 16 1.51 0.26 7.89
N ALA A 17 0.71 -0.69 7.42
CA ALA A 17 1.17 -2.06 7.21
C ALA A 17 2.28 -2.14 6.16
N ALA A 18 2.18 -1.38 5.06
CA ALA A 18 3.25 -1.28 4.07
C ALA A 18 4.55 -0.73 4.67
N SER A 19 4.45 0.29 5.53
CA SER A 19 5.61 0.85 6.23
C SER A 19 6.27 -0.16 7.18
N VAL A 20 5.48 -0.96 7.90
CA VAL A 20 6.00 -2.02 8.78
C VAL A 20 6.74 -3.08 7.95
N VAL A 21 6.15 -3.51 6.84
CA VAL A 21 6.77 -4.49 5.94
C VAL A 21 8.08 -3.95 5.35
N SER A 22 8.13 -2.66 5.00
CA SER A 22 9.36 -2.01 4.56
C SER A 22 10.44 -2.04 5.66
N GLY A 23 10.07 -1.79 6.91
CA GLY A 23 11.00 -1.89 8.04
C GLY A 23 11.61 -3.28 8.21
N ILE A 24 10.82 -4.33 8.01
CA ILE A 24 11.32 -5.72 8.01
C ILE A 24 12.31 -5.95 6.85
N ALA A 25 12.06 -5.35 5.69
CA ALA A 25 13.00 -5.41 4.57
C ALA A 25 14.34 -4.74 4.95
N ASP A 26 14.31 -3.58 5.59
CA ASP A 26 15.51 -2.87 6.05
C ASP A 26 16.30 -3.70 7.09
N GLU A 27 15.61 -4.37 8.02
CA GLU A 27 16.25 -5.29 8.97
C GLU A 27 16.94 -6.47 8.25
N CYS A 28 16.29 -7.04 7.22
CA CYS A 28 16.88 -8.10 6.41
C CYS A 28 18.12 -7.61 5.63
N ALA A 29 18.11 -6.37 5.14
CA ALA A 29 19.26 -5.76 4.47
C ALA A 29 20.48 -5.63 5.39
N GLY A 30 20.25 -5.41 6.70
CA GLY A 30 21.31 -5.40 7.71
C GLY A 30 22.11 -6.70 7.80
N CYS A 31 21.53 -7.84 7.39
CA CYS A 31 22.25 -9.11 7.34
C CYS A 31 23.37 -9.16 6.29
N ALA A 32 23.47 -8.17 5.38
CA ALA A 32 24.62 -8.06 4.48
C ALA A 32 25.95 -7.91 5.25
N GLU A 33 25.92 -7.36 6.48
CA GLU A 33 27.11 -7.21 7.32
C GLU A 33 27.68 -8.56 7.78
N LEU A 34 26.84 -9.61 7.88
CA LEU A 34 27.29 -10.95 8.22
C LEU A 34 28.32 -11.47 7.23
N ALA A 35 28.18 -11.18 5.94
CA ALA A 35 29.10 -11.65 4.90
C ALA A 35 30.54 -11.14 5.09
N GLY A 36 30.74 -10.02 5.80
CA GLY A 36 32.05 -9.45 6.09
C GLY A 36 32.79 -10.09 7.28
N ALA A 37 32.08 -10.85 8.14
CA ALA A 37 32.68 -11.46 9.32
C ALA A 37 33.39 -12.78 8.97
N ALA A 38 34.72 -12.79 9.00
CA ALA A 38 35.56 -13.97 8.76
C ALA A 38 36.46 -14.27 9.99
N PRO A 39 35.89 -14.77 11.10
CA PRO A 39 36.70 -15.11 12.26
C PRO A 39 37.61 -16.30 11.97
N SER A 40 38.87 -16.20 12.41
CA SER A 40 39.85 -17.29 12.29
C SER A 40 39.77 -18.21 13.51
N ALA A 41 39.79 -19.52 13.26
CA ALA A 41 39.88 -20.57 14.28
C ALA A 41 41.28 -21.23 14.32
N GLY A 42 42.30 -20.56 13.76
CA GLY A 42 43.66 -21.08 13.64
C GLY A 42 43.89 -21.99 12.43
N ASP A 43 45.15 -22.33 12.17
CA ASP A 43 45.59 -22.99 10.92
C ASP A 43 45.58 -24.52 10.95
N LEU A 44 45.21 -25.11 12.09
CA LEU A 44 45.05 -26.56 12.22
C LEU A 44 43.92 -27.05 11.29
N PRO A 45 43.97 -28.31 10.81
CA PRO A 45 42.93 -28.87 9.94
C PRO A 45 41.51 -28.69 10.48
N THR A 46 41.30 -28.91 11.79
CA THR A 46 40.00 -28.68 12.45
C THR A 46 39.60 -27.21 12.45
N GLY A 47 40.55 -26.29 12.61
CA GLY A 47 40.31 -24.84 12.56
C GLY A 47 39.88 -24.38 11.17
N LYS A 48 40.49 -24.92 10.11
CA LYS A 48 40.08 -24.67 8.72
C LYS A 48 38.68 -25.22 8.43
N TRP A 49 38.41 -26.46 8.86
CA TRP A 49 37.08 -27.05 8.70
C TRP A 49 35.97 -26.23 9.39
N LEU A 50 36.23 -25.71 10.60
CA LEU A 50 35.29 -24.82 11.29
C LEU A 50 35.06 -23.50 10.55
N GLN A 51 36.11 -22.94 9.94
CA GLN A 51 36.01 -21.71 9.14
C GLN A 51 35.18 -21.95 7.88
N ASP A 52 35.40 -23.05 7.18
CA ASP A 52 34.64 -23.41 5.98
C ASP A 52 33.16 -23.63 6.31
N LEU A 53 32.87 -24.35 7.40
CA LEU A 53 31.51 -24.59 7.86
C LEU A 53 30.82 -23.27 8.24
N LEU A 54 31.50 -22.38 8.95
CA LEU A 54 30.95 -21.09 9.34
C LEU A 54 30.70 -20.21 8.10
N ALA A 55 31.63 -20.17 7.15
CA ALA A 55 31.49 -19.42 5.91
C ALA A 55 30.26 -19.90 5.12
N GLU A 56 30.09 -21.21 4.95
CA GLU A 56 28.92 -21.80 4.28
C GLU A 56 27.61 -21.35 4.95
N ARG A 57 27.51 -21.47 6.28
CA ARG A 57 26.28 -21.11 7.01
C ARG A 57 25.99 -19.62 6.96
N ARG A 58 27.02 -18.80 7.10
CA ARG A 58 26.93 -17.33 7.02
C ARG A 58 26.43 -16.90 5.65
N ASP A 59 26.99 -17.48 4.59
CA ASP A 59 26.61 -17.17 3.21
C ASP A 59 25.18 -17.65 2.91
N GLU A 60 24.77 -18.80 3.44
CA GLU A 60 23.40 -19.32 3.35
C GLU A 60 22.38 -18.38 4.04
N VAL A 61 22.69 -17.91 5.25
CA VAL A 61 21.86 -16.94 5.99
C VAL A 61 21.79 -15.61 5.24
N ALA A 62 22.93 -15.08 4.79
CA ALA A 62 22.97 -13.83 4.03
C ALA A 62 22.13 -13.92 2.75
N ALA A 63 22.23 -15.02 2.00
CA ALA A 63 21.42 -15.26 0.80
C ALA A 63 19.92 -15.39 1.12
N HIS A 64 19.57 -15.98 2.26
CA HIS A 64 18.18 -16.07 2.70
C HIS A 64 17.61 -14.68 3.05
N CYS A 65 18.35 -13.88 3.81
CA CYS A 65 17.95 -12.52 4.17
C CYS A 65 17.82 -11.62 2.94
N ALA A 66 18.72 -11.71 1.97
CA ALA A 66 18.61 -10.97 0.71
C ALA A 66 17.34 -11.34 -0.09
N ARG A 67 16.91 -12.61 -0.03
CA ARG A 67 15.63 -13.03 -0.64
C ARG A 67 14.43 -12.44 0.10
N LEU A 68 14.45 -12.47 1.43
CA LEU A 68 13.39 -11.90 2.26
C LEU A 68 13.27 -10.38 2.06
N GLU A 69 14.38 -9.66 2.08
CA GLU A 69 14.44 -8.22 1.78
C GLU A 69 13.70 -7.89 0.49
N ARG A 70 14.05 -8.59 -0.60
CA ARG A 70 13.43 -8.37 -1.91
C ARG A 70 11.91 -8.61 -1.88
N VAL A 71 11.48 -9.72 -1.26
CA VAL A 71 10.06 -10.08 -1.18
C VAL A 71 9.28 -9.07 -0.36
N PHE A 72 9.80 -8.66 0.80
CA PHE A 72 9.12 -7.69 1.65
C PHE A 72 9.08 -6.30 1.01
N ARG A 73 10.15 -5.88 0.34
CA ARG A 73 10.16 -4.61 -0.39
C ARG A 73 9.12 -4.59 -1.51
N GLU A 74 9.08 -5.64 -2.32
CA GLU A 74 8.06 -5.77 -3.38
C GLU A 74 6.63 -5.79 -2.81
N LEU A 75 6.43 -6.46 -1.66
CA LEU A 75 5.13 -6.49 -0.99
C LEU A 75 4.73 -5.08 -0.49
N ALA A 76 5.64 -4.36 0.16
CA ALA A 76 5.40 -3.00 0.64
C ALA A 76 5.04 -2.06 -0.51
N ASP A 77 5.77 -2.12 -1.64
CA ASP A 77 5.50 -1.32 -2.83
C ASP A 77 4.11 -1.61 -3.40
N ARG A 78 3.74 -2.90 -3.52
CA ARG A 78 2.42 -3.30 -4.01
C ARG A 78 1.30 -2.83 -3.08
N MET A 79 1.50 -2.88 -1.76
CA MET A 79 0.53 -2.38 -0.79
C MET A 79 0.37 -0.85 -0.88
N ALA A 80 1.46 -0.11 -1.02
CA ALA A 80 1.43 1.35 -1.19
C ALA A 80 0.78 1.76 -2.52
N GLN A 81 1.03 1.02 -3.60
CA GLN A 81 0.37 1.24 -4.88
C GLN A 81 -1.13 0.97 -4.78
N PHE A 82 -1.53 -0.16 -4.18
CA PHE A 82 -2.94 -0.49 -3.99
C PHE A 82 -3.66 0.57 -3.14
N ALA A 83 -3.01 1.06 -2.07
CA ALA A 83 -3.51 2.17 -1.26
C ALA A 83 -3.77 3.43 -2.12
N THR A 84 -2.80 3.79 -2.96
CA THR A 84 -2.89 4.95 -3.86
C THR A 84 -4.03 4.80 -4.86
N ASP A 85 -4.19 3.61 -5.46
CA ASP A 85 -5.23 3.32 -6.44
C ASP A 85 -6.63 3.41 -5.82
N VAL A 86 -6.81 2.87 -4.60
CA VAL A 86 -8.08 2.97 -3.87
C VAL A 86 -8.43 4.43 -3.55
N GLN A 87 -7.46 5.23 -3.08
CA GLN A 87 -7.68 6.67 -2.83
C GLN A 87 -8.00 7.45 -4.09
N ALA A 88 -7.42 7.09 -5.24
CA ALA A 88 -7.72 7.73 -6.52
C ALA A 88 -9.16 7.40 -6.97
N LEU A 89 -9.56 6.14 -6.84
CA LEU A 89 -10.91 5.69 -7.16
C LEU A 89 -11.96 6.36 -6.28
N ASP A 90 -11.72 6.44 -4.96
CA ASP A 90 -12.63 7.09 -4.02
C ASP A 90 -12.81 8.59 -4.33
N ARG A 91 -11.71 9.30 -4.62
CA ARG A 91 -11.75 10.72 -5.04
C ARG A 91 -12.53 10.91 -6.35
N HIS A 92 -12.30 10.05 -7.33
CA HIS A 92 -13.01 10.11 -8.61
C HIS A 92 -14.51 9.84 -8.45
N ASN A 93 -14.88 8.87 -7.63
CA ASN A 93 -16.28 8.59 -7.34
C ASN A 93 -16.94 9.74 -6.58
N GLY A 94 -16.24 10.32 -5.61
CA GLY A 94 -16.71 11.50 -4.88
C GLY A 94 -16.94 12.72 -5.78
N SER A 95 -16.05 12.97 -6.75
CA SER A 95 -16.23 14.07 -7.71
C SER A 95 -17.40 13.85 -8.65
N ALA A 96 -17.59 12.61 -9.14
CA ALA A 96 -18.73 12.25 -9.99
C ALA A 96 -20.07 12.41 -9.24
N VAL A 97 -20.15 11.93 -7.99
CA VAL A 97 -21.35 12.08 -7.14
C VAL A 97 -21.64 13.56 -6.87
N LYS A 98 -20.61 14.36 -6.58
CA LYS A 98 -20.78 15.81 -6.40
C LYS A 98 -21.31 16.48 -7.68
N SER A 99 -20.73 16.17 -8.83
CA SER A 99 -21.18 16.71 -10.11
C SER A 99 -22.64 16.35 -10.44
N LEU A 100 -23.06 15.12 -10.10
CA LEU A 100 -24.46 14.69 -10.21
C LEU A 100 -25.37 15.51 -9.28
N GLY A 101 -24.95 15.71 -8.03
CA GLY A 101 -25.67 16.52 -7.05
C GLY A 101 -25.82 17.99 -7.49
N ASP A 102 -24.72 18.59 -7.97
CA ASP A 102 -24.69 19.97 -8.46
C ASP A 102 -25.62 20.12 -9.69
N GLY A 103 -25.59 19.17 -10.63
CA GLY A 103 -26.48 19.17 -11.80
C GLY A 103 -27.96 18.98 -11.45
N LEU A 104 -28.26 18.14 -10.45
CA LEU A 104 -29.63 18.00 -9.94
C LEU A 104 -30.12 19.29 -9.28
N ALA A 105 -29.28 19.95 -8.47
CA ALA A 105 -29.62 21.22 -7.83
C ALA A 105 -29.89 22.32 -8.86
N GLU A 106 -29.06 22.41 -9.91
CA GLU A 106 -29.24 23.36 -11.01
C GLU A 106 -30.56 23.10 -11.77
N ALA A 107 -30.87 21.83 -12.06
CA ALA A 107 -32.13 21.47 -12.73
C ALA A 107 -33.37 21.84 -11.91
N PHE A 108 -33.32 21.69 -10.57
CA PHE A 108 -34.40 22.11 -9.69
C PHE A 108 -34.53 23.64 -9.59
N ASP A 109 -33.43 24.38 -9.45
CA ASP A 109 -33.48 25.86 -9.41
C ASP A 109 -33.99 26.45 -10.74
N GLY A 110 -33.54 25.90 -11.87
CA GLY A 110 -34.04 26.27 -13.20
C GLY A 110 -35.55 26.01 -13.36
N SER A 111 -36.05 24.89 -12.83
CA SER A 111 -37.47 24.54 -12.87
C SER A 111 -38.33 25.47 -12.01
N VAL A 112 -37.86 25.86 -10.82
CA VAL A 112 -38.56 26.80 -9.93
C VAL A 112 -38.65 28.19 -10.57
N ARG A 113 -37.56 28.67 -11.19
CA ARG A 113 -37.56 29.95 -11.93
C ARG A 113 -38.48 29.94 -13.14
N GLY A 114 -38.53 28.82 -13.87
CA GLY A 114 -39.45 28.62 -15.00
C GLY A 114 -40.92 28.70 -14.58
N PHE A 115 -41.25 28.27 -13.36
CA PHE A 115 -42.60 28.34 -12.81
C PHE A 115 -42.97 29.76 -12.35
N SER A 116 -42.05 30.51 -11.74
CA SER A 116 -42.29 31.90 -11.30
C SER A 116 -42.31 32.92 -12.44
N GLY A 117 -41.83 32.58 -13.64
CA GLY A 117 -41.83 33.44 -14.83
C GLY A 117 -43.08 33.33 -15.72
N MET A 118 -44.06 32.47 -15.38
CA MET A 118 -45.31 32.41 -16.13
C MET A 118 -46.19 33.63 -15.81
N PRO A 119 -46.59 34.44 -16.82
CA PRO A 119 -47.53 35.54 -16.58
C PRO A 119 -48.84 34.97 -16.08
N GLY A 120 -49.33 35.50 -14.96
CA GLY A 120 -50.57 35.08 -14.32
C GLY A 120 -51.71 35.01 -15.33
N VAL A 121 -52.28 33.82 -15.49
CA VAL A 121 -53.55 33.64 -16.18
C VAL A 121 -54.61 34.29 -15.28
N HIS A 122 -54.89 35.57 -15.53
CA HIS A 122 -56.10 36.22 -15.04
C HIS A 122 -57.29 35.48 -15.67
N GLN A 123 -57.94 34.61 -14.91
CA GLN A 123 -59.30 34.18 -15.23
C GLN A 123 -60.27 35.30 -14.82
N ALA A 124 -61.03 35.74 -15.81
CA ALA A 124 -62.17 36.63 -15.72
C ALA A 124 -63.39 35.94 -15.10
#